data_AF-A0A3B0JC41-F1
#
_entry.id   AF-A0A3B0JC41-F1
#
_cell.length_a   1.000
_cell.length_b   1.000
_cell.length_c   1.000
_cell.angle_alpha   90.00
_cell.angle_beta   90.00
_cell.angle_gamma   90.00
#
_symmetry.space_group_name_H-M   'P 1'
#
loop_
_entity.id
_entity.type
_entity.pdbx_description
1 polymer ?
#
loop_
_entity_poly.entity_id
_entity_poly.type
_entity_poly.pdbx_seq_one_letter_code
_entity_poly.pdbx_strand_id
1 'polypeptide(L)'
;MWGYDQIREFTATKVAEKLKDIAPENIVTPHPNVAGPAIEALRYTGHEESLSEMYASLLATAMNKDTIQKAHPAFVDIIKQLTPDEAKIVRGFAKDESINPLISVLATSRPDKNIYDGYSIILKNFSQIGERAGCDYVQLIPAYLDNLVRMGLCEIPEGVSV
;
A
#
# COMPACT_ATOMS: atom_id res chain seq x y z
N MET A 1 9.99 14.91 -12.17
CA MET A 1 8.55 15.24 -12.02
C MET A 1 7.89 15.12 -13.38
N TRP A 2 6.75 14.44 -13.47
CA TRP A 2 5.96 14.36 -14.70
C TRP A 2 5.24 15.69 -14.99
N GLY A 3 5.24 16.05 -16.27
CA GLY A 3 4.44 17.12 -16.85
C GLY A 3 3.12 16.61 -17.42
N TYR A 4 2.41 17.49 -18.12
CA TYR A 4 1.09 17.22 -18.69
C TYR A 4 1.11 16.05 -19.69
N ASP A 5 2.09 16.01 -20.60
CA ASP A 5 2.14 14.99 -21.64
C ASP A 5 2.30 13.57 -21.06
N GLN A 6 3.16 13.41 -20.04
CA GLN A 6 3.33 12.10 -19.38
C GLN A 6 2.09 11.67 -18.63
N ILE A 7 1.40 12.58 -17.93
CA ILE A 7 0.14 12.26 -17.25
C ILE A 7 -0.91 11.86 -18.28
N ARG A 8 -1.03 12.61 -19.38
CA ARG A 8 -1.98 12.30 -20.45
C ARG A 8 -1.70 10.92 -21.03
N GLU A 9 -0.44 10.60 -21.33
CA GLU A 9 -0.04 9.29 -21.84
C GLU A 9 -0.35 8.17 -20.83
N PHE A 10 -0.02 8.37 -19.57
CA PHE A 10 -0.34 7.43 -18.49
C PHE A 10 -1.85 7.17 -18.39
N THR A 11 -2.68 8.22 -18.41
CA THR A 11 -4.15 8.05 -18.38
C THR A 11 -4.66 7.35 -19.64
N ALA A 12 -4.16 7.74 -20.81
CA ALA A 12 -4.55 7.14 -22.09
C ALA A 12 -4.14 5.66 -22.24
N THR A 13 -3.18 5.20 -21.44
CA THR A 13 -2.68 3.82 -21.47
C THR A 13 -3.13 3.03 -20.25
N LYS A 14 -2.55 3.28 -19.08
CA LYS A 14 -2.77 2.50 -17.84
C LYS A 14 -4.19 2.58 -17.32
N VAL A 15 -4.81 3.76 -17.35
CA VAL A 15 -6.21 3.91 -16.89
C VAL A 15 -7.17 3.36 -17.93
N ALA A 16 -6.93 3.62 -19.23
CA ALA A 16 -7.74 3.06 -20.31
C ALA A 16 -7.73 1.53 -20.32
N GLU A 17 -6.57 0.90 -20.10
CA GLU A 17 -6.44 -0.56 -20.03
C GLU A 17 -7.30 -1.16 -18.91
N LYS A 18 -7.44 -0.46 -17.77
CA LYS A 18 -8.31 -0.89 -16.67
C LYS A 18 -9.80 -0.69 -16.94
N LEU A 19 -10.13 0.17 -17.90
CA LEU A 19 -11.50 0.47 -18.30
C LEU A 19 -11.92 -0.29 -19.58
N LYS A 20 -11.03 -1.07 -20.20
CA LYS A 20 -11.26 -1.71 -21.51
C LYS A 20 -12.50 -2.60 -21.57
N ASP A 21 -12.87 -3.21 -20.44
CA ASP A 21 -14.00 -4.13 -20.31
C ASP A 21 -15.28 -3.41 -19.83
N ILE A 22 -15.23 -2.09 -19.63
CA ILE A 22 -16.35 -1.27 -19.19
C ILE A 22 -17.04 -0.65 -20.40
N ALA A 23 -18.36 -0.79 -20.48
CA ALA A 23 -19.15 -0.19 -21.55
C ALA A 23 -19.00 1.36 -21.54
N PRO A 24 -18.84 2.03 -22.70
CA PRO A 24 -18.61 3.47 -22.76
C PRO A 24 -19.66 4.32 -22.01
N GLU A 25 -20.92 3.88 -22.00
CA GLU A 25 -22.03 4.51 -21.27
C GLU A 25 -21.90 4.45 -19.74
N ASN A 26 -21.09 3.53 -19.22
CA ASN A 26 -20.78 3.38 -17.80
C ASN A 26 -19.48 4.11 -17.41
N ILE A 27 -18.74 4.67 -18.37
CA ILE A 27 -17.57 5.49 -18.10
C ILE A 27 -18.04 6.94 -17.88
N VAL A 28 -17.77 7.45 -16.69
CA VAL A 28 -18.17 8.79 -16.24
C VAL A 28 -16.95 9.61 -15.84
N THR A 29 -17.09 10.93 -15.84
CA THR A 29 -16.06 11.81 -15.31
C THR A 29 -15.92 11.58 -13.80
N PRO A 30 -14.70 11.32 -13.29
CA PRO A 30 -14.49 11.05 -11.89
C PRO A 30 -14.68 12.33 -11.07
N HIS A 31 -15.02 12.20 -9.79
CA HIS A 31 -15.23 13.37 -8.94
C HIS A 31 -13.91 14.16 -8.77
N PRO A 32 -13.92 15.51 -8.88
CA PRO A 32 -12.70 16.32 -8.84
C PRO A 32 -11.87 16.17 -7.56
N ASN A 33 -12.50 15.89 -6.42
CA ASN A 33 -11.80 15.66 -5.13
C ASN A 33 -10.97 14.37 -5.09
N VAL A 34 -11.17 13.43 -6.02
CA VAL A 34 -10.32 12.24 -6.19
C VAL A 34 -9.34 12.50 -7.32
N ALA A 35 -9.85 12.91 -8.49
CA ALA A 35 -9.06 13.03 -9.71
C ALA A 35 -7.95 14.08 -9.60
N GLY A 36 -8.27 15.27 -9.06
CA GLY A 36 -7.31 16.36 -8.91
C GLY A 36 -6.11 15.95 -8.03
N PRO A 37 -6.34 15.55 -6.77
CA PRO A 37 -5.26 15.13 -5.88
C PRO A 37 -4.48 13.92 -6.38
N ALA A 38 -5.13 12.97 -7.08
CA ALA A 38 -4.44 11.80 -7.65
C ALA A 38 -3.50 12.20 -8.79
N ILE A 39 -3.96 13.05 -9.71
CA ILE A 39 -3.14 13.57 -10.81
C ILE A 39 -1.96 14.39 -10.27
N GLU A 40 -2.20 15.21 -9.24
CA GLU A 40 -1.14 15.98 -8.59
C GLU A 40 -0.08 15.07 -7.96
N ALA A 41 -0.49 14.02 -7.25
CA ALA A 41 0.43 13.05 -6.66
C ALA A 41 1.26 12.32 -7.73
N LEU A 42 0.62 11.89 -8.81
CA LEU A 42 1.26 11.23 -9.95
C LEU A 42 2.38 12.06 -10.58
N ARG A 43 2.35 13.40 -10.46
CA ARG A 43 3.47 14.25 -10.93
C ARG A 43 4.80 13.88 -10.26
N TYR A 44 4.73 13.46 -9.01
CA TYR A 44 5.92 13.12 -8.23
C TYR A 44 6.18 11.63 -8.22
N THR A 45 5.14 10.79 -8.20
CA THR A 45 5.26 9.34 -8.01
C THR A 45 5.01 8.50 -9.26
N GLY A 46 4.71 9.12 -10.41
CA GLY A 46 4.34 8.38 -11.63
C GLY A 46 5.42 7.43 -12.15
N HIS A 47 6.70 7.70 -11.87
CA HIS A 47 7.82 6.83 -12.25
C HIS A 47 7.94 5.57 -11.37
N GLU A 48 7.31 5.57 -10.19
CA GLU A 48 7.26 4.42 -9.30
C GLU A 48 6.11 3.51 -9.72
N GLU A 49 6.42 2.35 -10.31
CA GLU A 49 5.40 1.47 -10.91
C GLU A 49 4.38 0.98 -9.87
N SER A 50 4.82 0.64 -8.65
CA SER A 50 3.92 0.12 -7.61
C SER A 50 2.89 1.16 -7.16
N LEU A 51 3.29 2.43 -7.01
CA LEU A 51 2.42 3.54 -6.62
C LEU A 51 1.55 4.03 -7.78
N SER A 52 2.13 4.23 -8.95
CA SER A 52 1.41 4.69 -10.14
C SER A 52 0.28 3.74 -10.52
N GLU A 53 0.51 2.42 -10.42
CA GLU A 53 -0.51 1.40 -10.67
C GLU A 53 -1.68 1.45 -9.64
N MET A 54 -1.42 1.83 -8.39
CA MET A 54 -2.49 2.05 -7.39
C MET A 54 -3.34 3.28 -7.76
N TYR A 55 -2.70 4.39 -8.18
CA TYR A 55 -3.42 5.56 -8.67
C TYR A 55 -4.24 5.28 -9.93
N ALA A 56 -3.70 4.50 -10.88
CA ALA A 56 -4.46 4.08 -12.06
C ALA A 56 -5.72 3.30 -11.68
N SER A 57 -5.60 2.40 -10.69
CA SER A 57 -6.72 1.62 -10.18
C SER A 57 -7.77 2.50 -9.48
N LEU A 58 -7.34 3.46 -8.68
CA LEU A 58 -8.24 4.43 -8.02
C LEU A 58 -8.96 5.30 -9.06
N LEU A 59 -8.25 5.82 -10.06
CA LEU A 59 -8.83 6.62 -11.13
C LEU A 59 -9.83 5.83 -11.96
N ALA A 60 -9.49 4.59 -12.37
CA ALA A 60 -10.43 3.72 -13.08
C ALA A 60 -11.68 3.42 -12.23
N THR A 61 -11.50 3.18 -10.92
CA THR A 61 -12.62 2.97 -10.00
C THR A 61 -13.52 4.21 -9.91
N ALA A 62 -12.93 5.41 -9.91
CA ALA A 62 -13.65 6.68 -9.88
C ALA A 62 -14.33 7.03 -11.22
N MET A 63 -13.85 6.45 -12.33
CA MET A 63 -14.37 6.67 -13.68
C MET A 63 -15.46 5.66 -14.08
N ASN A 64 -15.68 4.61 -13.31
CA ASN A 64 -16.73 3.63 -13.58
C ASN A 64 -17.95 3.91 -12.70
N LYS A 65 -19.12 4.08 -13.33
CA LYS A 65 -20.41 4.36 -12.69
C LYS A 65 -20.78 3.35 -11.60
N ASP A 66 -20.43 2.08 -11.78
CA ASP A 66 -20.77 1.01 -10.83
C ASP A 66 -19.86 0.99 -9.60
N THR A 67 -18.65 1.55 -9.73
CA THR A 67 -17.63 1.52 -8.66
C THR A 67 -17.30 2.89 -8.10
N ILE A 68 -17.84 3.98 -8.65
CA ILE A 68 -17.50 5.36 -8.27
C ILE A 68 -17.63 5.61 -6.77
N GLN A 69 -18.63 5.01 -6.11
CA GLN A 69 -18.85 5.13 -4.67
C GLN A 69 -17.75 4.47 -3.82
N LYS A 70 -16.98 3.54 -4.40
CA LYS A 70 -15.84 2.89 -3.76
C LYS A 70 -14.56 3.72 -3.87
N ALA A 71 -14.50 4.71 -4.77
CA ALA A 71 -13.33 5.56 -4.94
C ALA A 71 -13.29 6.67 -3.87
N HIS A 72 -13.04 6.29 -2.61
CA HIS A 72 -13.04 7.24 -1.51
C HIS A 72 -11.83 8.20 -1.59
N PRO A 73 -12.02 9.53 -1.40
CA PRO A 73 -10.93 10.51 -1.49
C PRO A 73 -9.73 10.21 -0.58
N ALA A 74 -9.96 9.64 0.60
CA ALA A 74 -8.89 9.25 1.53
C ALA A 74 -7.88 8.25 0.93
N PHE A 75 -8.26 7.47 -0.09
CA PHE A 75 -7.31 6.57 -0.75
C PHE A 75 -6.19 7.33 -1.46
N VAL A 76 -6.43 8.56 -1.92
CA VAL A 76 -5.36 9.40 -2.48
C VAL A 76 -4.31 9.68 -1.41
N ASP A 77 -4.74 10.04 -0.20
CA ASP A 77 -3.84 10.37 0.91
C ASP A 77 -3.17 9.14 1.52
N ILE A 78 -3.82 7.99 1.51
CA ILE A 78 -3.22 6.70 1.87
C ILE A 78 -2.09 6.37 0.88
N ILE A 79 -2.36 6.41 -0.43
CA ILE A 79 -1.33 6.10 -1.44
C ILE A 79 -0.15 7.08 -1.35
N LYS A 80 -0.41 8.37 -1.08
CA LYS A 80 0.65 9.38 -0.90
C LYS A 80 1.58 9.09 0.28
N GLN A 81 1.11 8.35 1.28
CA GLN A 81 1.88 8.02 2.48
C GLN A 81 2.59 6.65 2.38
N LEU A 82 2.45 5.95 1.26
CA LEU A 82 3.15 4.70 0.98
C LEU A 82 4.49 4.97 0.28
N THR A 83 5.48 4.20 0.66
CA THR A 83 6.69 3.95 -0.12
C THR A 83 6.40 2.92 -1.22
N PRO A 84 7.27 2.82 -2.26
CA PRO A 84 7.12 1.80 -3.29
C PRO A 84 7.08 0.37 -2.74
N ASP A 85 7.88 0.07 -1.71
CA ASP A 85 7.93 -1.25 -1.08
C ASP A 85 6.69 -1.56 -0.24
N GLU A 86 6.16 -0.58 0.51
CA GLU A 86 4.90 -0.76 1.23
C GLU A 86 3.73 -1.00 0.27
N ALA A 87 3.71 -0.32 -0.89
CA ALA A 87 2.72 -0.57 -1.93
C ALA A 87 2.79 -2.00 -2.50
N LYS A 88 4.01 -2.57 -2.64
CA LYS A 88 4.20 -3.98 -3.02
C LYS A 88 3.64 -4.91 -1.94
N ILE A 89 3.88 -4.63 -0.65
CA ILE A 89 3.35 -5.41 0.47
C ILE A 89 1.81 -5.40 0.49
N VAL A 90 1.19 -4.21 0.38
CA VAL A 90 -0.28 -4.06 0.33
C VAL A 90 -0.88 -4.84 -0.83
N ARG A 91 -0.24 -4.81 -2.01
CA ARG A 91 -0.65 -5.65 -3.14
C ARG A 91 -0.51 -7.14 -2.83
N GLY A 92 0.52 -7.54 -2.09
CA GLY A 92 0.70 -8.91 -1.62
C GLY A 92 -0.49 -9.39 -0.79
N PHE A 93 -0.91 -8.59 0.20
CA PHE A 93 -2.10 -8.87 1.02
C PHE A 93 -3.37 -9.04 0.20
N ALA A 94 -3.56 -8.21 -0.83
CA ALA A 94 -4.76 -8.29 -1.67
C ALA A 94 -4.78 -9.51 -2.62
N LYS A 95 -3.62 -10.10 -2.92
CA LYS A 95 -3.50 -11.22 -3.87
C LYS A 95 -3.56 -12.59 -3.22
N ASP A 96 -3.08 -12.71 -1.99
CA ASP A 96 -2.80 -13.98 -1.35
C ASP A 96 -3.32 -13.98 0.08
N GLU A 97 -4.25 -14.87 0.40
CA GLU A 97 -4.72 -15.15 1.77
C GLU A 97 -3.72 -15.97 2.59
N SER A 98 -2.46 -16.04 2.14
CA SER A 98 -1.39 -16.71 2.86
C SER A 98 -1.21 -16.18 4.28
N ILE A 99 -0.90 -17.13 5.17
CA ILE A 99 -0.39 -16.82 6.51
C ILE A 99 0.95 -16.09 6.34
N ASN A 100 1.11 -14.95 7.03
CA ASN A 100 2.34 -14.17 7.06
C ASN A 100 2.97 -14.28 8.45
N PRO A 101 3.89 -15.23 8.67
CA PRO A 101 4.55 -15.37 9.98
C PRO A 101 5.31 -14.10 10.33
N LEU A 102 5.23 -13.73 11.61
CA LEU A 102 5.89 -12.57 12.17
C LEU A 102 6.57 -12.99 13.47
N ILE A 103 7.86 -12.67 13.59
CA ILE A 103 8.69 -13.06 14.73
C ILE A 103 9.31 -11.79 15.33
N SER A 104 9.19 -11.64 16.64
CA SER A 104 9.93 -10.65 17.41
C SER A 104 10.77 -11.36 18.47
N VAL A 105 12.05 -11.01 18.57
CA VAL A 105 12.99 -11.55 19.56
C VAL A 105 13.22 -10.50 20.63
N LEU A 106 12.92 -10.87 21.86
CA LEU A 106 13.05 -10.05 23.05
C LEU A 106 14.14 -10.64 23.95
N ALA A 107 15.00 -9.81 24.53
CA ALA A 107 16.02 -10.23 25.48
C ALA A 107 15.80 -9.57 26.85
N THR A 108 15.95 -10.34 27.92
CA THR A 108 15.99 -9.83 29.29
C THR A 108 17.43 -9.86 29.81
N SER A 109 17.83 -8.81 30.53
CA SER A 109 19.13 -8.77 31.21
C SER A 109 19.14 -9.58 32.52
N ARG A 110 17.99 -10.09 32.96
CA ARG A 110 17.80 -10.80 34.22
C ARG A 110 17.13 -12.15 33.98
N PRO A 111 17.89 -13.27 33.99
CA PRO A 111 17.36 -14.59 33.68
C PRO A 111 16.35 -15.11 34.73
N ASP A 112 16.30 -14.47 35.91
CA ASP A 112 15.42 -14.79 37.04
C ASP A 112 14.08 -14.02 37.02
N LYS A 113 13.90 -13.07 36.09
CA LYS A 113 12.71 -12.21 36.05
C LYS A 113 11.83 -12.49 34.84
N ASN A 114 10.53 -12.25 35.02
CA ASN A 114 9.56 -12.38 33.94
C ASN A 114 9.87 -11.33 32.85
N ILE A 115 9.53 -11.63 31.59
CA ILE A 115 9.83 -10.75 30.45
C ILE A 115 9.19 -9.36 30.61
N TYR A 116 8.11 -9.27 31.40
CA TYR A 116 7.41 -8.03 31.71
C TYR A 116 8.16 -7.09 32.67
N ASP A 117 9.22 -7.55 33.35
CA ASP A 117 10.03 -6.74 34.28
C ASP A 117 11.13 -5.92 33.57
N GLY A 118 11.10 -5.89 32.24
CA GLY A 118 12.00 -5.13 31.40
C GLY A 118 12.70 -6.02 30.36
N TYR A 119 12.54 -5.67 29.09
CA TYR A 119 13.15 -6.35 27.97
C TYR A 119 13.73 -5.33 26.98
N SER A 120 14.70 -5.77 26.17
CA SER A 120 15.14 -5.10 24.96
C SER A 120 14.64 -5.87 23.73
N ILE A 121 14.21 -5.13 22.70
CA ILE A 121 13.83 -5.73 21.42
C ILE A 121 15.11 -5.91 20.60
N ILE A 122 15.48 -7.16 20.33
CA ILE A 122 16.64 -7.51 19.50
C ILE A 122 16.26 -7.58 18.03
N LEU A 123 15.07 -8.12 17.75
CA LEU A 123 14.50 -8.21 16.42
C LEU A 123 13.01 -7.90 16.54
N LYS A 124 12.52 -6.95 15.74
CA LYS A 124 11.12 -6.55 15.74
C LYS A 124 10.49 -6.98 14.41
N ASN A 125 9.31 -7.59 14.45
CA ASN A 125 8.45 -7.81 13.28
C ASN A 125 9.17 -8.43 12.08
N PHE A 126 10.09 -9.37 12.32
CA PHE A 126 10.73 -10.09 11.24
C PHE A 126 9.70 -10.94 10.52
N SER A 127 9.61 -10.77 9.21
CA SER A 127 8.68 -11.49 8.36
C SER A 127 9.26 -11.61 6.96
N GLN A 128 8.96 -12.71 6.28
CA GLN A 128 9.36 -12.93 4.88
C GLN A 128 8.47 -12.18 3.88
N ILE A 129 7.56 -11.34 4.36
CA ILE A 129 6.61 -10.62 3.51
C ILE A 129 7.31 -9.69 2.52
N GLY A 130 8.46 -9.12 2.90
CA GLY A 130 9.23 -8.25 2.02
C GLY A 130 9.79 -9.00 0.82
N GLU A 131 10.42 -10.13 1.06
CA GLU A 131 10.96 -11.01 0.02
C GLU A 131 9.85 -11.51 -0.91
N ARG A 132 8.72 -11.94 -0.35
CA ARG A 132 7.56 -12.41 -1.12
C ARG A 132 6.92 -11.31 -1.96
N ALA A 133 6.87 -10.08 -1.45
CA ALA A 133 6.36 -8.93 -2.15
C ALA A 133 7.33 -8.34 -3.19
N GLY A 134 8.60 -8.78 -3.19
CA GLY A 134 9.65 -8.23 -4.05
C GLY A 134 10.10 -6.83 -3.62
N CYS A 135 10.14 -6.58 -2.31
CA CYS A 135 10.66 -5.33 -1.76
C CYS A 135 12.15 -5.17 -2.06
N ASP A 136 12.57 -3.94 -2.37
CA ASP A 136 13.96 -3.61 -2.66
C ASP A 136 14.79 -3.53 -1.37
N TYR A 137 14.16 -3.12 -0.26
CA TYR A 137 14.81 -2.93 1.04
C TYR A 137 14.15 -3.74 2.15
N VAL A 138 14.33 -5.07 2.12
CA VAL A 138 13.73 -6.02 3.09
C VAL A 138 14.10 -5.76 4.55
N GLN A 139 15.24 -5.12 4.83
CA GLN A 139 15.64 -4.75 6.19
C GLN A 139 14.74 -3.69 6.83
N LEU A 140 13.96 -2.96 6.03
CA LEU A 140 13.05 -1.91 6.49
C LEU A 140 11.63 -2.42 6.77
N ILE A 141 11.39 -3.72 6.58
CA ILE A 141 10.08 -4.35 6.81
C ILE A 141 9.46 -4.02 8.16
N PRO A 142 10.19 -3.99 9.29
CA PRO A 142 9.60 -3.62 10.57
C PRO A 142 8.99 -2.21 10.55
N ALA A 143 9.68 -1.25 9.92
CA ALA A 143 9.19 0.12 9.78
C ALA A 143 8.02 0.23 8.78
N TYR A 144 8.07 -0.54 7.70
CA TYR A 144 6.98 -0.64 6.73
C TYR A 144 5.70 -1.17 7.38
N LEU A 145 5.81 -2.25 8.16
CA LEU A 145 4.67 -2.80 8.89
C LEU A 145 4.13 -1.81 9.94
N ASP A 146 5.00 -1.12 10.67
CA ASP A 146 4.57 -0.07 11.61
C ASP A 146 3.79 1.07 10.90
N ASN A 147 4.23 1.48 9.70
CA ASN A 147 3.54 2.48 8.89
C ASN A 147 2.17 1.98 8.40
N LEU A 148 2.10 0.74 7.91
CA LEU A 148 0.86 0.12 7.44
C LEU A 148 -0.16 -0.04 8.58
N VAL A 149 0.30 -0.41 9.79
CA VAL A 149 -0.52 -0.43 11.00
C VAL A 149 -1.01 0.98 11.36
N ARG A 150 -0.14 2.00 11.32
CA ARG A 150 -0.52 3.40 11.58
C ARG A 150 -1.62 3.89 10.63
N MET A 151 -1.59 3.44 9.38
CA MET A 151 -2.60 3.78 8.37
C MET A 151 -3.88 2.92 8.47
N GLY A 152 -3.89 1.90 9.33
CA GLY A 152 -5.02 0.98 9.49
C GLY A 152 -5.18 0.01 8.32
N LEU A 153 -4.10 -0.26 7.56
CA LEU A 153 -4.11 -1.20 6.43
C LEU A 153 -3.85 -2.65 6.85
N CYS A 154 -3.21 -2.86 8.00
CA CYS A 154 -3.04 -4.17 8.61
C CYS A 154 -2.99 -4.05 10.14
N GLU A 155 -3.01 -5.20 10.80
CA GLU A 155 -2.79 -5.33 12.23
C GLU A 155 -1.68 -6.35 12.49
N ILE A 156 -0.94 -6.16 13.58
CA ILE A 156 -0.04 -7.18 14.10
C ILE A 156 -0.78 -7.84 15.27
N PRO A 157 -1.13 -9.13 15.18
CA PRO A 157 -1.87 -9.83 16.23
C PRO A 157 -1.13 -9.75 17.56
N GLU A 158 -1.85 -9.41 18.63
CA GLU A 158 -1.30 -9.44 19.98
C GLU A 158 -1.34 -10.87 20.53
N GLY A 159 -0.17 -11.42 20.87
CA GLY A 159 -0.06 -12.72 21.52
C GLY A 159 1.26 -13.42 21.22
N VAL A 160 1.79 -14.12 22.22
CA VAL A 160 2.82 -15.13 22.00
C VAL A 160 2.10 -16.37 21.50
N SER A 161 2.41 -16.86 20.30
CA SER A 161 1.98 -18.21 19.91
C SER A 161 2.59 -19.20 20.90
N VAL A 162 1.75 -19.82 21.73
CA VAL A 162 2.13 -20.87 22.70
C VAL A 162 2.29 -22.20 21.97
#